data_AF-A0A9X2NBK9-F1
#
_entry.id   AF-A0A9X2NBK9-F1
#
_cell.length_a   1.000
_cell.length_b   1.000
_cell.length_c   1.000
_cell.angle_alpha   90.00
_cell.angle_beta   90.00
_cell.angle_gamma   90.00
#
_symmetry.space_group_name_H-M   'P 1'
#
loop_
_entity.id
_entity.type
_entity.pdbx_description
1 polymer ?
#
loop_
_entity_poly.entity_id
_entity_poly.type
_entity_poly.pdbx_seq_one_letter_code
_entity_poly.pdbx_strand_id
1 'polypeptide(L)'
;MPEHGYTIAAGIVAPKSRGTLRLASADPTVPALVDPRILTDPYDLEALCDAIEMSREVGAQRAFDEWREREVAPGPDATSRDDIRAFARRSVGTYHHQAGTCRMGVDELAVVDPRLRVRGVEGLRVADASIMPVVPSGNTNAPSIMVGEKAAELILG
;
A
#
# COMPACT_ATOMS: atom_id res chain seq x y z
N MET A 1 14.21 -2.94 19.58
CA MET A 1 14.98 -3.40 18.41
C MET A 1 16.45 -3.37 18.76
N PRO A 2 17.27 -4.32 18.30
CA PRO A 2 18.72 -4.29 18.51
C PRO A 2 19.37 -3.15 17.71
N GLU A 3 20.57 -2.74 18.11
CA GLU A 3 21.37 -1.72 17.42
C GLU A 3 21.88 -2.19 16.05
N HIS A 4 22.20 -3.48 15.93
CA HIS A 4 22.62 -4.12 14.69
C HIS A 4 21.67 -5.25 14.31
N GLY A 5 21.32 -5.33 13.04
CA GLY A 5 20.47 -6.37 12.49
C GLY A 5 20.06 -6.10 11.06
N TYR A 6 19.35 -7.05 10.47
CA TYR A 6 18.70 -6.92 9.17
C TYR A 6 17.20 -7.20 9.33
N THR A 7 16.40 -6.78 8.35
CA THR A 7 14.95 -7.00 8.35
C THR A 7 14.53 -7.62 7.03
N ILE A 8 13.78 -8.71 7.10
CA ILE A 8 13.00 -9.22 5.96
C ILE A 8 11.59 -8.66 6.15
N ALA A 9 11.23 -7.66 5.37
CA ALA A 9 9.97 -6.95 5.51
C ALA A 9 8.86 -7.67 4.74
N ALA A 10 8.00 -8.39 5.48
CA ALA A 10 6.80 -8.98 4.93
C ALA A 10 5.81 -7.90 4.47
N GLY A 11 5.24 -8.09 3.29
CA GLY A 11 4.32 -7.13 2.68
C GLY A 11 3.39 -7.80 1.69
N ILE A 12 2.20 -7.21 1.53
CA ILE A 12 1.26 -7.59 0.48
C ILE A 12 1.22 -6.50 -0.59
N VAL A 13 1.18 -6.93 -1.83
CA VAL A 13 1.30 -6.06 -3.00
C VAL A 13 -0.06 -5.73 -3.61
N ALA A 14 -1.04 -6.61 -3.45
CA ALA A 14 -2.40 -6.45 -3.96
C ALA A 14 -3.44 -6.54 -2.83
N PRO A 15 -3.47 -5.57 -1.89
CA PRO A 15 -4.45 -5.57 -0.82
C PRO A 15 -5.88 -5.43 -1.37
N LYS A 16 -6.84 -6.07 -0.70
CA LYS A 16 -8.28 -5.98 -1.00
C LYS A 16 -8.99 -4.93 -0.16
N SER A 17 -8.49 -4.62 1.03
CA SER A 17 -8.99 -3.52 1.86
C SER A 17 -8.99 -2.21 1.06
N ARG A 18 -10.04 -1.40 1.23
CA ARG A 18 -10.18 -0.09 0.59
C ARG A 18 -10.50 0.95 1.65
N GLY A 19 -9.68 1.99 1.69
CA GLY A 19 -9.83 3.11 2.61
C GLY A 19 -10.57 4.29 2.02
N THR A 20 -10.57 5.38 2.78
CA THR A 20 -11.16 6.67 2.38
C THR A 20 -10.26 7.83 2.76
N LEU A 21 -10.37 8.90 1.97
CA LEU A 21 -9.85 10.22 2.25
C LEU A 21 -11.05 11.17 2.29
N ARG A 22 -11.26 11.89 3.40
CA ARG A 22 -12.46 12.73 3.59
C ARG A 22 -12.09 14.09 4.16
N LEU A 23 -12.89 15.10 3.82
CA LEU A 23 -12.80 16.40 4.46
C LEU A 23 -13.18 16.29 5.95
N ALA A 24 -12.36 16.86 6.83
CA ALA A 24 -12.68 17.03 8.24
C ALA A 24 -13.50 18.31 8.49
N SER A 25 -13.34 19.31 7.60
CA SER A 25 -13.90 20.65 7.70
C SER A 25 -14.06 21.26 6.30
N ALA A 26 -14.79 22.38 6.21
CA ALA A 26 -14.80 23.23 5.02
C ALA A 26 -13.54 24.11 4.88
N ASP A 27 -12.76 24.25 5.96
CA ASP A 27 -11.46 24.94 5.93
C ASP A 27 -10.39 24.05 5.28
N PRO A 28 -9.79 24.46 4.15
CA PRO A 28 -8.82 23.65 3.42
C PRO A 28 -7.46 23.52 4.12
N THR A 29 -7.22 24.28 5.19
CA THR A 29 -5.98 24.18 6.00
C THR A 29 -6.05 23.07 7.04
N VAL A 30 -7.26 22.56 7.34
CA VAL A 30 -7.46 21.46 8.27
C VAL A 30 -7.05 20.14 7.59
N PRO A 31 -6.19 19.31 8.21
CA PRO A 31 -5.81 18.02 7.65
C PRO A 31 -7.02 17.14 7.34
N ALA A 32 -6.97 16.45 6.20
CA ALA A 32 -8.00 15.50 5.82
C ALA A 32 -8.05 14.30 6.78
N LEU A 33 -9.22 13.69 6.90
CA LEU A 33 -9.39 12.41 7.57
C LEU A 33 -8.88 11.30 6.63
N VAL A 34 -7.82 10.62 7.05
CA VAL A 34 -7.22 9.50 6.31
C VAL A 34 -7.53 8.22 7.08
N ASP A 35 -8.33 7.34 6.49
CA ASP A 35 -8.57 6.00 7.01
C ASP A 35 -8.31 4.97 5.91
N PRO A 36 -7.12 4.33 5.87
CA PRO A 36 -6.82 3.33 4.86
C PRO A 36 -7.58 2.02 5.08
N ARG A 37 -8.27 1.85 6.21
CA ARG A 37 -9.00 0.63 6.59
C ARG A 37 -8.14 -0.64 6.51
N ILE A 38 -6.90 -0.53 6.99
CA ILE A 38 -5.88 -1.59 6.95
C ILE A 38 -6.43 -2.87 7.61
N LEU A 39 -6.28 -4.01 6.93
CA LEU A 39 -6.72 -5.35 7.39
C LEU A 39 -8.23 -5.47 7.64
N THR A 40 -9.07 -4.67 6.98
CA THR A 40 -10.54 -4.82 7.09
C THR A 40 -11.10 -5.91 6.19
N ASP A 41 -10.42 -6.24 5.09
CA ASP A 41 -10.67 -7.48 4.35
C ASP A 41 -9.88 -8.62 5.01
N PRO A 42 -10.52 -9.74 5.41
CA PRO A 42 -9.83 -10.85 6.06
C PRO A 42 -8.76 -11.50 5.17
N TYR A 43 -8.85 -11.38 3.85
CA TYR A 43 -7.81 -11.86 2.93
C TYR A 43 -6.46 -11.19 3.20
N ASP A 44 -6.45 -9.89 3.48
CA ASP A 44 -5.21 -9.13 3.66
C ASP A 44 -4.46 -9.57 4.91
N LEU A 45 -5.19 -9.89 5.98
CA LEU A 45 -4.59 -10.39 7.22
C LEU A 45 -3.94 -11.75 6.99
N GLU A 46 -4.64 -12.69 6.36
CA GLU A 46 -4.09 -14.03 6.13
C GLU A 46 -2.90 -13.98 5.15
N ALA A 47 -3.01 -13.20 4.07
CA ALA A 47 -1.90 -13.02 3.13
C ALA A 47 -0.66 -12.39 3.80
N LEU A 48 -0.86 -11.44 4.72
CA LEU A 48 0.24 -10.87 5.49
C LEU A 48 0.84 -11.89 6.47
N CYS A 49 0.03 -12.73 7.10
CA CYS A 49 0.52 -13.81 7.96
C CYS A 49 1.35 -14.83 7.17
N ASP A 50 0.90 -15.21 5.97
CA ASP A 50 1.67 -16.08 5.07
C ASP A 50 3.01 -15.43 4.69
N ALA A 51 3.02 -14.13 4.40
CA ALA A 51 4.24 -13.38 4.11
C ALA A 51 5.21 -13.31 5.30
N ILE A 52 4.69 -13.22 6.53
CA ILE A 52 5.50 -13.27 7.76
C ILE A 52 6.13 -14.67 7.92
N GLU A 53 5.35 -15.73 7.76
CA GLU A 53 5.84 -17.11 7.85
C GLU A 53 6.89 -17.40 6.77
N MET A 54 6.64 -17.01 5.52
CA MET A 54 7.65 -17.09 4.44
C MET A 54 8.92 -16.30 4.76
N SER A 55 8.80 -15.12 5.39
CA SER A 55 9.96 -14.34 5.82
C SER A 55 10.78 -15.05 6.89
N ARG A 56 10.13 -15.77 7.82
CA ARG A 56 10.80 -16.62 8.82
C ARG A 56 11.49 -17.81 8.15
N GLU A 57 10.83 -18.47 7.21
CA GLU A 57 11.41 -19.59 6.45
C GLU A 57 12.67 -19.19 5.67
N VAL A 58 12.62 -18.04 4.98
CA VAL A 58 13.77 -17.46 4.28
C VAL A 58 14.87 -17.08 5.28
N GLY A 59 14.50 -16.40 6.36
CA GLY A 59 15.44 -15.98 7.40
C GLY A 59 16.13 -17.17 8.07
N ALA A 60 15.48 -18.32 8.18
CA ALA A 60 16.00 -19.55 8.79
C ALA A 60 16.91 -20.38 7.87
N GLN A 61 17.06 -20.02 6.59
CA GLN A 61 17.91 -20.76 5.66
C GLN A 61 19.40 -20.69 6.07
N ARG A 62 20.16 -21.72 5.70
CA ARG A 62 21.61 -21.84 5.99
C ARG A 62 22.44 -20.66 5.51
N ALA A 63 22.04 -20.03 4.40
CA ALA A 63 22.73 -18.86 3.86
C ALA A 63 22.74 -17.65 4.82
N PHE A 64 21.84 -17.64 5.81
CA PHE A 64 21.77 -16.61 6.83
C PHE A 64 22.49 -17.00 8.13
N ASP A 65 23.04 -18.22 8.28
CA ASP A 65 23.58 -18.69 9.56
C ASP A 65 24.72 -17.80 10.10
N GLU A 66 25.55 -17.23 9.24
CA GLU A 66 26.63 -16.31 9.63
C GLU A 66 26.14 -14.92 10.07
N TRP A 67 24.93 -14.54 9.66
CA TRP A 67 24.34 -13.21 9.87
C TRP A 67 23.23 -13.22 10.93
N ARG A 68 22.58 -14.38 11.13
CA ARG A 68 21.41 -14.56 11.98
C ARG A 68 21.83 -15.00 13.37
N GLU A 69 21.80 -14.07 14.32
CA GLU A 69 21.93 -14.41 15.74
C GLU A 69 20.62 -14.99 16.29
N ARG A 70 19.52 -14.23 16.18
CA ARG A 70 18.18 -14.63 16.64
C ARG A 70 17.08 -13.89 15.89
N GLU A 71 15.88 -14.46 15.90
CA GLU A 71 14.68 -13.75 15.43
C GLU A 71 14.21 -12.75 16.51
N VAL A 72 14.08 -11.47 16.13
CA VAL A 72 13.64 -10.40 17.06
C VAL A 72 12.12 -10.22 17.04
N ALA A 73 11.51 -10.31 15.86
CA ALA A 73 10.08 -10.09 15.64
C ALA A 73 9.60 -10.97 14.48
N PRO A 74 8.45 -11.68 14.59
CA PRO A 74 7.57 -11.76 15.77
C PRO A 74 8.22 -12.38 17.01
N GLY A 75 9.36 -13.05 16.85
CA GLY A 75 10.15 -13.65 17.93
C GLY A 75 9.88 -15.16 18.03
N PRO A 76 10.79 -15.91 18.68
CA PRO A 76 10.74 -17.38 18.70
C PRO A 76 9.50 -17.94 19.40
N ASP A 77 8.92 -17.20 20.35
CA ASP A 77 7.76 -17.64 21.14
C ASP A 77 6.44 -17.55 20.37
N ALA A 78 6.38 -16.79 19.27
CA ALA A 78 5.23 -16.74 18.38
C ALA A 78 5.20 -18.02 17.52
N THR A 79 4.46 -19.03 17.97
CA THR A 79 4.49 -20.38 17.38
C THR A 79 3.17 -20.79 16.76
N SER A 80 2.07 -20.15 17.14
CA SER A 80 0.75 -20.40 16.59
C SER A 80 0.38 -19.37 15.51
N ARG A 81 -0.54 -19.74 14.63
CA ARG A 81 -1.10 -18.82 13.63
C ARG A 81 -1.76 -17.59 14.28
N ASP A 82 -2.35 -17.75 15.46
CA ASP A 82 -2.95 -16.64 16.20
C ASP A 82 -1.90 -15.68 16.76
N ASP A 83 -0.72 -16.17 17.15
CA ASP A 83 0.41 -15.30 17.51
C ASP A 83 0.86 -14.46 16.31
N ILE A 84 0.94 -15.06 15.13
CA ILE A 84 1.28 -14.37 13.88
C ILE A 84 0.23 -13.32 13.52
N ARG A 85 -1.07 -13.66 13.59
CA ARG A 85 -2.16 -12.69 13.38
C ARG A 85 -2.09 -11.54 14.37
N ALA A 86 -1.81 -11.83 15.63
CA ALA A 86 -1.71 -10.84 16.69
C ALA A 86 -0.51 -9.91 16.46
N PHE A 87 0.63 -10.45 16.03
CA PHE A 87 1.78 -9.66 15.61
C PHE A 87 1.45 -8.80 14.39
N ALA A 88 0.92 -9.38 13.32
CA ALA A 88 0.55 -8.68 12.09
C ALA A 88 -0.35 -7.46 12.38
N ARG A 89 -1.39 -7.62 13.21
CA ARG A 89 -2.27 -6.50 13.59
C ARG A 89 -1.56 -5.38 14.37
N ARG A 90 -0.60 -5.72 15.22
CA ARG A 90 0.14 -4.74 16.05
C ARG A 90 1.28 -4.06 15.29
N SER A 91 1.86 -4.73 14.30
CA SER A 91 3.06 -4.26 13.60
C SER A 91 2.80 -3.74 12.19
N VAL A 92 1.61 -3.98 11.62
CA VAL A 92 1.30 -3.56 10.25
C VAL A 92 1.48 -2.06 10.08
N GLY A 93 2.22 -1.70 9.04
CA GLY A 93 2.44 -0.33 8.62
C GLY A 93 2.15 -0.18 7.12
N THR A 94 2.61 0.93 6.55
CA THR A 94 2.46 1.22 5.13
C THR A 94 3.81 1.27 4.44
N TYR A 95 3.86 0.86 3.16
CA TYR A 95 4.97 1.16 2.26
C TYR A 95 4.87 2.56 1.64
N HIS A 96 3.91 3.39 2.08
CA HIS A 96 3.68 4.75 1.58
C HIS A 96 3.29 4.78 0.08
N HIS A 97 2.46 3.81 -0.33
CA HIS A 97 1.98 3.63 -1.71
C HIS A 97 0.48 3.90 -1.86
N GLN A 98 -0.06 4.91 -1.18
CA GLN A 98 -1.48 5.28 -1.30
C GLN A 98 -1.81 5.71 -2.73
N ALA A 99 -2.89 5.17 -3.30
CA ALA A 99 -3.31 5.40 -4.67
C ALA A 99 -4.84 5.23 -4.83
N GLY A 100 -5.40 5.69 -5.95
CA GLY A 100 -6.78 5.37 -6.36
C GLY A 100 -7.90 6.23 -5.77
N THR A 101 -7.62 7.32 -5.06
CA THR A 101 -8.65 8.21 -4.47
C THR A 101 -9.43 9.02 -5.51
N CYS A 102 -8.88 9.22 -6.72
CA CYS A 102 -9.52 9.87 -7.86
C CYS A 102 -9.46 8.95 -9.09
N ARG A 103 -9.86 7.68 -8.91
CA ARG A 103 -9.59 6.61 -9.88
C ARG A 103 -10.06 6.94 -11.31
N MET A 104 -9.21 6.57 -12.27
CA MET A 104 -9.54 6.56 -13.69
C MET A 104 -10.48 5.40 -14.02
N GLY A 105 -11.43 5.61 -14.94
CA GLY A 105 -12.28 4.54 -15.43
C GLY A 105 -13.39 5.02 -16.36
N VAL A 106 -14.27 4.10 -16.73
CA VAL A 106 -15.45 4.35 -17.59
C VAL A 106 -16.77 4.00 -16.89
N ASP A 107 -16.72 3.59 -15.63
CA ASP A 107 -17.89 3.24 -14.82
C ASP A 107 -18.31 4.37 -13.88
N GLU A 108 -19.41 4.19 -13.17
CA GLU A 108 -20.00 5.20 -12.28
C GLU A 108 -19.12 5.60 -11.09
N LEU A 109 -18.15 4.78 -10.69
CA LEU A 109 -17.24 5.09 -9.59
C LEU A 109 -15.96 5.79 -10.06
N ALA A 110 -15.79 6.04 -11.37
CA ALA A 110 -14.63 6.74 -11.91
C ALA A 110 -14.74 8.26 -11.68
N VAL A 111 -13.64 8.87 -11.21
CA VAL A 111 -13.52 10.32 -10.99
C VAL A 111 -12.95 11.01 -12.23
N VAL A 112 -11.97 10.37 -12.88
CA VAL A 112 -11.41 10.83 -14.15
C VAL A 112 -11.67 9.83 -15.28
N ASP A 113 -11.79 10.35 -16.50
CA ASP A 113 -11.93 9.51 -17.70
C ASP A 113 -10.56 8.97 -18.20
N PRO A 114 -10.52 8.10 -19.22
CA PRO A 114 -9.26 7.58 -19.78
C PRO A 114 -8.31 8.64 -20.38
N ARG A 115 -8.74 9.90 -20.49
CA ARG A 115 -7.91 11.05 -20.89
C ARG A 115 -7.53 11.92 -19.70
N LEU A 116 -7.71 11.41 -18.48
CA LEU A 116 -7.39 12.04 -17.20
C LEU A 116 -8.24 13.28 -16.88
N ARG A 117 -9.37 13.48 -17.58
CA ARG A 117 -10.26 14.62 -17.36
C ARG A 117 -11.21 14.35 -16.21
N VAL A 118 -11.36 15.32 -15.31
CA VAL A 118 -12.32 15.23 -14.21
C VAL A 118 -13.74 15.23 -14.79
N ARG A 119 -14.52 14.22 -14.44
CA ARG A 119 -15.89 14.08 -14.96
C ARG A 119 -16.77 15.18 -14.38
N GLY A 120 -17.51 15.87 -15.26
CA GLY A 120 -18.41 16.97 -14.87
C GLY A 120 -17.73 18.32 -14.65
N VAL A 121 -16.42 18.44 -14.87
CA VAL A 121 -15.68 19.70 -14.75
C VAL A 121 -14.86 19.95 -16.01
N GLU A 122 -15.10 21.07 -16.68
CA GLU A 122 -14.34 21.46 -17.87
C GLU A 122 -12.96 22.02 -17.49
N GLY A 123 -11.96 21.76 -18.34
CA GLY A 123 -10.62 22.32 -18.18
C GLY A 123 -9.79 21.75 -17.01
N LEU A 124 -10.24 20.71 -16.32
CA LEU A 124 -9.56 20.13 -15.16
C LEU A 124 -9.12 18.67 -15.40
N ARG A 125 -7.90 18.34 -14.96
CA ARG A 125 -7.32 17.00 -14.98
C ARG A 125 -6.63 16.66 -13.67
N VAL A 126 -6.45 15.36 -13.40
CA VAL A 126 -5.62 14.84 -12.30
C VAL A 126 -4.56 13.93 -12.89
N ALA A 127 -3.30 14.09 -12.47
CA ALA A 127 -2.16 13.37 -13.01
C ALA A 127 -1.16 12.98 -11.90
N ASP A 128 -1.61 12.12 -10.99
CA ASP A 128 -0.80 11.56 -9.91
C ASP A 128 -1.29 10.13 -9.55
N ALA A 129 -0.78 9.55 -8.46
CA ALA A 129 -1.16 8.20 -8.01
C ALA A 129 -2.66 8.02 -7.70
N SER A 130 -3.41 9.10 -7.45
CA SER A 130 -4.84 9.03 -7.16
C SER A 130 -5.65 8.47 -8.32
N ILE A 131 -5.15 8.57 -9.57
CA ILE A 131 -5.87 8.08 -10.75
C ILE A 131 -5.72 6.56 -10.97
N MET A 132 -4.78 5.91 -10.28
CA MET A 132 -4.51 4.48 -10.47
C MET A 132 -5.73 3.64 -10.02
N PRO A 133 -6.38 2.87 -10.90
CA PRO A 133 -7.57 2.10 -10.53
C PRO A 133 -7.28 0.99 -9.51
N VAL A 134 -6.05 0.47 -9.54
CA VAL A 134 -5.50 -0.53 -8.61
C VAL A 134 -4.05 -0.14 -8.33
N VAL A 135 -3.57 -0.37 -7.11
CA VAL A 135 -2.16 -0.16 -6.77
C VAL A 135 -1.30 -1.11 -7.63
N PRO A 136 -0.28 -0.60 -8.35
CA PRO A 136 0.63 -1.44 -9.13
C PRO A 136 1.36 -2.47 -8.27
N SER A 137 1.87 -3.53 -8.90
CA SER A 137 2.59 -4.59 -8.19
C SER A 137 4.00 -4.25 -7.71
N GLY A 138 4.42 -3.00 -7.85
CA GLY A 138 5.72 -2.50 -7.43
C GLY A 138 5.59 -1.10 -6.82
N ASN A 139 6.73 -0.47 -6.55
CA ASN A 139 6.76 0.87 -5.97
C ASN A 139 6.07 1.89 -6.88
N THR A 140 5.23 2.75 -6.29
CA THR A 140 4.34 3.66 -7.04
C THR A 140 5.05 4.86 -7.66
N ASN A 141 6.32 5.11 -7.33
CA ASN A 141 7.08 6.26 -7.84
C ASN A 141 7.19 6.25 -9.37
N ALA A 142 7.72 5.17 -9.95
CA ALA A 142 7.89 5.08 -11.40
C ALA A 142 6.55 5.13 -12.17
N PRO A 143 5.48 4.40 -11.76
CA PRO A 143 4.15 4.57 -12.33
C PRO A 143 3.61 6.00 -12.23
N SER A 144 3.87 6.72 -11.13
CA SER A 144 3.39 8.11 -10.97
C SER A 144 4.09 9.08 -11.92
N ILE A 145 5.40 8.91 -12.14
CA ILE A 145 6.15 9.68 -13.14
C ILE A 145 5.58 9.42 -14.54
N MET A 146 5.32 8.15 -14.88
CA MET A 146 4.73 7.78 -16.16
C MET A 146 3.34 8.40 -16.37
N VAL A 147 2.51 8.46 -15.31
CA VAL A 147 1.21 9.16 -15.36
C VAL A 147 1.41 10.64 -15.72
N GLY A 148 2.41 11.30 -15.14
CA GLY A 148 2.76 12.69 -15.47
C GLY A 148 3.18 12.86 -16.93
N GLU A 149 4.08 12.01 -17.43
CA GLU A 149 4.51 12.00 -18.84
C GLU A 149 3.33 11.81 -19.79
N LYS A 150 2.45 10.83 -19.48
CA LYS A 150 1.27 10.57 -20.32
C LYS A 150 0.27 11.74 -20.27
N ALA A 151 0.13 12.39 -19.11
CA ALA A 151 -0.71 13.58 -19.00
C ALA A 151 -0.20 14.72 -19.88
N ALA A 152 1.12 14.95 -19.93
CA ALA A 152 1.73 15.96 -20.78
C ALA A 152 1.45 15.69 -22.27
N GLU A 153 1.66 14.46 -22.73
CA GLU A 153 1.32 14.03 -24.10
C GLU A 153 -0.18 14.29 -24.41
N LEU A 154 -1.08 13.89 -23.51
CA LEU A 154 -2.52 14.09 -23.70
C LEU A 154 -2.97 15.56 -23.67
N ILE A 155 -2.13 16.47 -23.16
CA ILE A 155 -2.40 17.92 -23.11
C ILE A 155 -1.84 18.59 -24.36
N LEU A 156 -0.63 18.23 -24.78
CA LEU A 156 0.07 18.86 -25.90
C LEU A 156 -0.39 18.35 -27.27
N GLY A 157 -0.93 17.12 -27.35
CA GLY A 157 -1.29 16.46 -28.60
C GLY A 157 -0.08 15.79 -29.25
#